data_AF-R1GRQ6-F1
#
_entry.id   AF-R1GRQ6-F1
#
_cell.length_a   1.000
_cell.length_b   1.000
_cell.length_c   1.000
_cell.angle_alpha   90.00
_cell.angle_beta   90.00
_cell.angle_gamma   90.00
#
_symmetry.space_group_name_H-M   'P 1'
#
loop_
_entity.id
_entity.type
_entity.pdbx_description
1 polymer ?
#
loop_
_entity_poly.entity_id
_entity_poly.type
_entity_poly.pdbx_seq_one_letter_code
_entity_poly.pdbx_strand_id
1 'polypeptide(L)'
;MSHFYTLQEFLPGMIEQKKGHVMAVASIASFWSGAAMSSYSCSKAAVLALHESLVQELKHRYRCPEIKTSIVHPHFTRTKLIAGFEESLKKRKRAAPLLEPQDVADRMVKQILSGKSGQIFIPESTRILIPLVRGLPTWLQEFLRDSVARSEMNTEIGK
;
A
#
# COMPACT_ATOMS: atom_id res chain seq x y z
N MET A 1 -8.53 13.43 -1.47
CA MET A 1 -8.17 12.26 -2.31
C MET A 1 -7.90 12.73 -3.74
N SER A 2 -6.67 13.14 -4.05
CA SER A 2 -6.30 13.68 -5.37
C SER A 2 -6.44 12.68 -6.52
N HIS A 3 -6.31 11.37 -6.23
CA HIS A 3 -6.46 10.28 -7.20
C HIS A 3 -7.76 10.35 -8.01
N PHE A 4 -8.88 10.79 -7.41
CA PHE A 4 -10.14 10.95 -8.14
C PHE A 4 -10.03 11.98 -9.26
N TYR A 5 -9.45 13.14 -8.98
CA TYR A 5 -9.29 14.20 -9.97
C TYR A 5 -8.34 13.78 -11.10
N THR A 6 -7.24 13.10 -10.76
CA THR A 6 -6.32 12.55 -11.77
C THR A 6 -7.01 11.54 -12.68
N LEU A 7 -7.86 10.66 -12.11
CA LEU A 7 -8.64 9.72 -12.92
C LEU A 7 -9.68 10.43 -13.77
N GLN A 8 -10.42 11.40 -13.23
CA GLN A 8 -11.40 12.16 -14.01
C GLN A 8 -10.79 12.85 -15.23
N GLU A 9 -9.57 13.36 -15.10
CA GLU A 9 -8.86 14.03 -16.18
C GLU A 9 -8.33 13.06 -17.25
N PHE A 10 -7.64 12.00 -16.85
CA PHE A 10 -6.89 11.17 -17.80
C PHE A 10 -7.61 9.89 -18.24
N LEU A 11 -8.53 9.37 -17.43
CA LEU A 11 -9.21 8.10 -17.70
C LEU A 11 -10.10 8.14 -18.95
N PRO A 12 -10.85 9.22 -19.25
CA PRO A 12 -11.66 9.28 -20.48
C PRO A 12 -10.83 9.06 -21.75
N GLY A 13 -9.66 9.71 -21.85
CA GLY A 13 -8.76 9.53 -23.00
C GLY A 13 -8.16 8.12 -23.08
N MET A 14 -7.86 7.49 -21.93
CA MET A 14 -7.41 6.10 -21.90
C MET A 14 -8.50 5.13 -22.39
N ILE A 15 -9.76 5.38 -22.04
CA ILE A 15 -10.93 4.59 -22.46
C ILE A 15 -11.15 4.73 -23.96
N GLU A 16 -11.12 5.95 -24.49
CA GLU A 16 -11.26 6.21 -25.92
C GLU A 16 -10.20 5.48 -26.75
N GLN A 17 -8.94 5.55 -26.30
CA GLN A 17 -7.80 4.90 -26.96
C GLN A 17 -7.67 3.40 -26.63
N LYS A 18 -8.47 2.87 -25.69
CA LYS A 18 -8.35 1.51 -25.19
C LYS A 18 -6.91 1.17 -24.76
N LYS A 19 -6.24 2.13 -24.13
CA LYS A 19 -4.82 2.02 -23.81
C LYS A 19 -4.45 2.93 -22.65
N GLY A 20 -3.76 2.35 -21.67
CA GLY A 20 -3.24 3.09 -20.53
C GLY A 20 -2.76 2.17 -19.43
N HIS A 21 -2.07 2.74 -18.45
CA HIS A 21 -1.70 2.06 -17.20
C HIS A 21 -1.88 3.01 -16.03
N VAL A 22 -2.81 2.71 -15.13
CA VAL A 22 -2.96 3.43 -13.86
C VAL A 22 -2.11 2.75 -12.78
N MET A 23 -1.10 3.45 -12.27
CA MET A 23 -0.25 3.00 -11.16
C MET A 23 -0.61 3.76 -9.88
N ALA A 24 -1.13 3.06 -8.87
CA ALA A 24 -1.46 3.63 -7.57
C ALA A 24 -0.38 3.31 -6.52
N VAL A 25 -0.07 4.27 -5.65
CA VAL A 25 0.91 4.11 -4.57
C VAL A 25 0.21 4.11 -3.21
N ALA A 26 -0.01 2.91 -2.68
CA ALA A 26 -0.67 2.69 -1.40
C ALA A 26 0.37 2.42 -0.29
N SER A 27 0.09 1.49 0.62
CA SER A 27 1.01 1.01 1.66
C SER A 27 0.53 -0.33 2.21
N ILE A 28 1.40 -1.06 2.93
CA ILE A 28 0.96 -2.13 3.84
C ILE A 28 -0.02 -1.58 4.90
N ALA A 29 0.08 -0.29 5.23
CA ALA A 29 -0.86 0.42 6.10
C ALA A 29 -2.30 0.49 5.54
N SER A 30 -2.49 0.13 4.27
CA SER A 30 -3.83 -0.06 3.69
C SER A 30 -4.57 -1.22 4.33
N PHE A 31 -3.87 -2.23 4.88
CA PHE A 31 -4.41 -3.47 5.46
C PHE A 31 -4.33 -3.52 6.98
N TRP A 32 -3.34 -2.82 7.54
CA TRP A 32 -3.01 -2.82 8.95
C TRP A 32 -2.87 -1.39 9.46
N SER A 33 -3.35 -1.10 10.68
CA SER A 33 -3.15 0.21 11.30
C SER A 33 -2.71 0.02 12.74
N GLY A 34 -1.70 0.80 13.15
CA GLY A 34 -1.24 0.90 14.53
C GLY A 34 -1.66 2.22 15.16
N ALA A 35 -1.29 2.41 16.42
CA ALA A 35 -1.46 3.69 17.11
C ALA A 35 -0.77 4.83 16.33
N ALA A 36 -1.34 6.04 16.38
CA ALA A 36 -0.86 7.23 15.67
C ALA A 36 -0.81 7.17 14.13
N MET A 37 -1.38 6.13 13.50
CA MET A 37 -1.42 5.98 12.04
C MET A 37 -2.81 6.25 11.41
N SER A 38 -3.80 6.69 12.17
CA SER A 38 -5.21 6.71 11.73
C SER A 38 -5.44 7.45 10.41
N SER A 39 -4.97 8.70 10.29
CA SER A 39 -5.13 9.52 9.08
C SER A 39 -4.37 8.92 7.89
N TYR A 40 -3.15 8.44 8.12
CA TYR A 40 -2.32 7.81 7.10
C TYR A 40 -2.93 6.49 6.60
N SER A 41 -3.23 5.56 7.50
CA SER A 41 -3.87 4.27 7.18
C SER A 41 -5.21 4.46 6.49
N CYS A 42 -6.05 5.40 6.95
CA CYS A 42 -7.30 5.73 6.28
C CYS A 42 -7.07 6.16 4.83
N SER A 43 -6.14 7.09 4.60
CA SER A 43 -5.80 7.55 3.25
C SER A 43 -5.31 6.41 2.35
N LYS A 44 -4.48 5.50 2.87
CA LYS A 44 -3.93 4.37 2.11
C LYS A 44 -4.95 3.27 1.88
N ALA A 45 -5.88 3.04 2.82
CA ALA A 45 -7.01 2.15 2.63
C ALA A 45 -7.97 2.68 1.57
N ALA A 46 -8.22 4.00 1.54
CA ALA A 46 -9.05 4.63 0.50
C ALA A 46 -8.45 4.48 -0.90
N VAL A 47 -7.12 4.58 -1.04
CA VAL A 47 -6.43 4.31 -2.33
C VAL A 47 -6.60 2.86 -2.78
N LEU A 48 -6.54 1.90 -1.85
CA LEU A 48 -6.76 0.49 -2.16
C LEU A 48 -8.21 0.25 -2.63
N ALA A 49 -9.20 0.75 -1.89
CA ALA A 49 -10.60 0.62 -2.26
C ALA A 49 -10.92 1.26 -3.62
N LEU A 50 -10.35 2.45 -3.89
CA LEU A 50 -10.47 3.09 -5.20
C LEU A 50 -9.87 2.22 -6.31
N HIS A 51 -8.70 1.64 -6.09
CA HIS A 51 -8.05 0.77 -7.07
C HIS A 51 -8.90 -0.48 -7.37
N GLU A 52 -9.42 -1.14 -6.33
CA GLU A 52 -10.30 -2.31 -6.47
C GLU A 52 -11.56 -1.97 -7.27
N SER A 53 -12.21 -0.83 -6.98
CA SER A 53 -13.37 -0.34 -7.73
C SER A 53 -13.01 -0.06 -9.19
N LEU A 54 -11.91 0.67 -9.44
CA LEU A 54 -11.46 1.03 -10.79
C LEU A 54 -11.22 -0.21 -11.66
N VAL A 55 -10.62 -1.27 -11.10
CA VAL A 55 -10.40 -2.54 -11.80
C VAL A 55 -11.73 -3.14 -12.28
N GLN A 56 -12.75 -3.15 -11.42
CA GLN A 56 -14.07 -3.70 -11.75
C GLN A 56 -14.82 -2.81 -12.74
N GLU A 57 -14.75 -1.50 -12.55
CA GLU A 57 -15.36 -0.52 -13.45
C GLU A 57 -14.78 -0.62 -14.86
N LEU A 58 -13.45 -0.69 -15.00
CA LEU A 58 -12.80 -0.86 -16.30
C LEU A 58 -13.25 -2.13 -17.02
N LYS A 59 -13.34 -3.25 -16.29
CA LYS A 59 -13.76 -4.55 -16.87
C LYS A 59 -15.24 -4.59 -17.23
N HIS A 60 -16.11 -4.16 -16.33
CA HIS A 60 -17.54 -4.46 -16.39
C HIS A 60 -18.39 -3.26 -16.80
N ARG A 61 -18.00 -2.05 -16.39
CA ARG A 61 -18.75 -0.82 -16.71
C ARG A 61 -18.28 -0.21 -18.02
N TYR A 62 -16.98 0.00 -18.17
CA TYR A 62 -16.38 0.65 -19.34
C TYR A 62 -15.97 -0.34 -20.45
N ARG A 63 -15.94 -1.65 -20.14
CA ARG A 63 -15.58 -2.73 -21.09
C ARG A 63 -14.21 -2.51 -21.75
N CYS A 64 -13.26 -2.02 -20.97
CA CYS A 64 -11.87 -1.76 -21.36
C CYS A 64 -10.87 -2.55 -20.50
N PRO A 65 -10.90 -3.91 -20.52
CA PRO A 65 -9.96 -4.75 -19.77
C PRO A 65 -8.49 -4.61 -20.22
N GLU A 66 -8.25 -4.00 -21.37
CA GLU A 66 -6.93 -3.72 -21.91
C GLU A 66 -6.16 -2.63 -21.13
N ILE A 67 -6.87 -1.68 -20.51
CA ILE A 67 -6.26 -0.67 -19.63
C ILE A 67 -5.71 -1.36 -18.39
N LYS A 68 -4.40 -1.20 -18.15
CA LYS A 68 -3.72 -1.86 -17.04
C LYS A 68 -3.90 -1.06 -15.76
N THR A 69 -3.98 -1.79 -14.65
CA THR A 69 -4.07 -1.20 -13.32
C THR A 69 -3.09 -1.91 -12.40
N SER A 70 -2.23 -1.15 -11.74
CA SER A 70 -1.34 -1.68 -10.71
C SER A 70 -1.40 -0.85 -9.45
N ILE A 71 -1.09 -1.50 -8.33
CA ILE A 71 -1.01 -0.85 -7.02
C ILE A 71 0.20 -1.40 -6.27
N VAL A 72 0.95 -0.53 -5.60
CA VAL A 72 2.09 -0.91 -4.78
C VAL A 72 1.83 -0.66 -3.30
N HIS A 73 2.24 -1.61 -2.46
CA HIS A 73 2.13 -1.61 -1.00
C HIS A 73 3.51 -1.72 -0.37
N PRO A 74 4.28 -0.63 -0.30
CA PRO A 74 5.56 -0.64 0.39
C PRO A 74 5.38 -0.70 1.92
N HIS A 75 6.34 -1.35 2.57
CA HIS A 75 6.63 -1.20 3.99
C HIS A 75 7.38 0.11 4.25
N PHE A 76 7.90 0.33 5.47
CA PHE A 76 8.66 1.52 5.78
C PHE A 76 9.83 1.72 4.80
N THR A 77 9.84 2.89 4.16
CA THR A 77 10.83 3.31 3.16
C THR A 77 11.55 4.55 3.65
N ARG A 78 12.89 4.58 3.54
CA ARG A 78 13.75 5.67 4.01
C ARG A 78 13.54 6.95 3.20
N THR A 79 12.50 7.68 3.59
CA THR A 79 12.06 8.94 3.00
C THR A 79 11.89 9.98 4.09
N LYS A 80 11.73 11.25 3.71
CA LYS A 80 11.42 12.34 4.65
C LYS A 80 10.18 12.08 5.52
N LEU A 81 9.25 11.23 5.06
CA LEU A 81 8.06 10.85 5.81
C LEU A 81 8.38 10.11 7.12
N ILE A 82 9.43 9.29 7.14
CA ILE A 82 9.81 8.52 8.33
C ILE A 82 10.97 9.15 9.12
N ALA A 83 11.55 10.25 8.65
CA ALA A 83 12.77 10.84 9.21
C ALA A 83 12.65 11.13 10.73
N GLY A 84 11.48 11.56 11.19
CA GLY A 84 11.23 11.86 12.60
C GLY A 84 11.15 10.64 13.53
N PHE A 85 11.00 9.44 12.99
CA PHE A 85 10.88 8.20 13.78
C PHE A 85 11.71 7.04 13.24
N GLU A 86 12.64 7.30 12.30
CA GLU A 86 13.50 6.30 11.68
C GLU A 86 14.34 5.55 12.72
N GLU A 87 14.94 6.29 13.66
CA GLU A 87 15.72 5.73 14.76
C GLU A 87 14.88 4.80 15.65
N SER A 88 13.63 5.19 15.93
CA SER A 88 12.69 4.35 16.68
C SER A 88 12.32 3.08 15.92
N LEU A 89 12.22 3.13 14.58
CA LEU A 89 11.98 1.95 13.75
C LEU A 89 13.17 0.97 13.80
N LYS A 90 14.40 1.48 13.71
CA LYS A 90 15.64 0.65 13.74
C LYS A 90 15.84 -0.04 15.09
N LYS A 91 15.43 0.59 16.20
CA LYS A 91 15.61 0.06 17.56
C LYS A 91 14.63 -1.05 17.94
N ARG A 92 13.63 -1.35 17.10
CA ARG A 92 12.64 -2.40 17.38
C ARG A 92 13.30 -3.78 17.40
N LYS A 93 12.99 -4.60 18.40
CA LYS A 93 13.50 -5.99 18.54
C LYS A 93 13.25 -6.89 17.31
N ARG A 94 12.26 -6.55 16.48
CA ARG A 94 11.94 -7.21 15.20
C ARG A 94 11.85 -6.21 14.05
N ALA A 95 12.80 -5.28 13.99
CA ALA A 95 12.85 -4.29 12.91
C ALA A 95 13.05 -5.02 11.56
N ALA A 96 12.07 -4.90 10.66
CA ALA A 96 12.30 -5.21 9.27
C ALA A 96 13.28 -4.17 8.69
N PRO A 97 14.20 -4.56 7.79
CA PRO A 97 15.06 -3.59 7.13
C PRO A 97 14.21 -2.56 6.40
N LEU A 98 14.58 -1.29 6.57
CA LEU A 98 13.96 -0.18 5.85
C LEU A 98 14.27 -0.33 4.36
N LEU A 99 13.26 -0.10 3.53
CA LEU A 99 13.42 -0.09 2.08
C LEU A 99 14.09 1.22 1.63
N GLU A 100 14.87 1.18 0.56
CA GLU A 100 15.28 2.40 -0.10
C GLU A 100 14.19 2.87 -1.08
N PRO A 101 14.04 4.18 -1.32
CA PRO A 101 13.11 4.70 -2.32
C PRO A 101 13.34 4.09 -3.71
N GLN A 102 14.61 3.83 -4.04
CA GLN A 102 15.00 3.22 -5.30
C GLN A 102 14.42 1.81 -5.46
N ASP A 103 14.42 1.00 -4.40
CA ASP A 103 13.86 -0.35 -4.44
C ASP A 103 12.37 -0.31 -4.81
N VAL A 104 11.62 0.63 -4.23
CA VAL A 104 10.19 0.80 -4.51
C VAL A 104 9.98 1.27 -5.96
N ALA A 105 10.76 2.26 -6.40
CA ALA A 105 10.69 2.80 -7.75
C ALA A 105 11.01 1.71 -8.80
N ASP A 106 12.07 0.93 -8.60
CA ASP A 106 12.48 -0.14 -9.50
C ASP A 106 11.39 -1.20 -9.65
N ARG A 107 10.73 -1.57 -8.55
CA ARG A 107 9.59 -2.50 -8.60
C ARG A 107 8.40 -1.93 -9.37
N MET A 108 8.09 -0.65 -9.17
CA MET A 108 7.00 0.02 -9.90
C MET A 108 7.30 0.10 -11.40
N VAL A 109 8.51 0.52 -11.78
CA VAL A 109 8.95 0.62 -13.18
C VAL A 109 8.93 -0.77 -13.83
N LYS A 110 9.48 -1.79 -13.16
CA LYS A 110 9.43 -3.18 -13.65
C LYS A 110 8.00 -3.65 -13.90
N GLN A 111 7.06 -3.32 -13.03
CA GLN A 111 5.65 -3.66 -13.25
C GLN A 111 5.07 -2.95 -14.46
N ILE A 112 5.31 -1.64 -14.61
CA ILE A 112 4.81 -0.86 -15.74
C ILE A 112 5.36 -1.41 -17.06
N LEU A 113 6.68 -1.63 -17.13
CA LEU A 113 7.35 -2.18 -18.32
C LEU A 113 6.93 -3.61 -18.65
N SER A 114 6.45 -4.38 -17.67
CA SER A 114 5.92 -5.73 -17.92
C SER A 114 4.62 -5.74 -18.74
N GLY A 115 3.93 -4.60 -18.86
CA GLY A 115 2.64 -4.48 -19.55
C GLY A 115 1.50 -5.22 -18.85
N LYS A 116 1.69 -5.63 -17.60
CA LYS A 116 0.72 -6.41 -16.81
C LYS A 116 0.12 -5.56 -15.69
N SER A 117 -1.14 -5.85 -15.37
CA SER A 117 -1.76 -5.40 -14.12
C SER A 117 -1.20 -6.18 -12.93
N GLY A 118 -1.22 -5.61 -11.74
CA GLY A 118 -0.70 -6.33 -10.57
C GLY A 118 -0.72 -5.56 -9.27
N GLN A 119 -0.87 -6.30 -8.18
CA GLN A 119 -0.75 -5.82 -6.81
C GLN A 119 0.62 -6.22 -6.27
N ILE A 120 1.46 -5.23 -5.98
CA ILE A 120 2.85 -5.40 -5.60
C ILE A 120 2.99 -5.13 -4.11
N PHE A 121 3.61 -6.05 -3.38
CA PHE A 121 3.96 -5.85 -1.97
C PHE A 121 5.47 -5.81 -1.83
N ILE A 122 5.98 -4.88 -1.02
CA ILE A 122 7.42 -4.71 -0.80
C ILE A 122 7.66 -4.64 0.71
N PRO A 123 8.32 -5.62 1.33
CA PRO A 123 8.89 -6.83 0.72
C PRO A 123 7.83 -7.86 0.32
N GLU A 124 8.14 -8.74 -0.63
CA GLU A 124 7.20 -9.74 -1.18
C GLU A 124 6.67 -10.73 -0.14
N SER A 125 7.42 -10.99 0.94
CA SER A 125 7.00 -11.86 2.05
C SER A 125 5.70 -11.38 2.71
N THR A 126 5.40 -10.09 2.62
CA THR A 126 4.18 -9.49 3.21
C THR A 126 2.92 -9.72 2.36
N ARG A 127 3.08 -10.14 1.10
CA ARG A 127 1.99 -10.27 0.12
C ARG A 127 0.83 -11.13 0.59
N ILE A 128 1.13 -12.22 1.29
CA ILE A 128 0.11 -13.17 1.75
C ILE A 128 -0.33 -12.81 3.18
N LEU A 129 0.63 -12.62 4.07
CA LEU A 129 0.37 -12.45 5.50
C LEU A 129 -0.47 -11.21 5.80
N ILE A 130 -0.14 -10.07 5.21
CA ILE A 130 -0.75 -8.78 5.58
C ILE A 130 -2.23 -8.72 5.18
N PRO A 131 -2.63 -9.02 3.92
CA PRO A 131 -4.05 -9.03 3.57
C PRO A 131 -4.84 -10.09 4.34
N LEU A 132 -4.23 -11.25 4.62
CA LEU A 132 -4.87 -12.34 5.36
C LEU A 132 -5.34 -11.91 6.75
N VAL A 133 -4.61 -10.99 7.41
CA VAL A 133 -5.03 -10.48 8.73
C VAL A 133 -6.47 -9.97 8.69
N ARG A 134 -6.90 -9.29 7.63
CA ARG A 134 -8.27 -8.77 7.54
C ARG A 134 -9.34 -9.83 7.40
N GLY A 135 -8.97 -11.05 6.98
CA GLY A 135 -9.85 -12.20 6.94
C GLY A 135 -9.95 -12.96 8.27
N LEU A 136 -9.12 -12.63 9.27
CA LEU A 136 -9.15 -13.29 10.58
C LEU A 136 -10.33 -12.78 11.44
N PRO A 137 -10.80 -13.56 12.43
CA PRO A 137 -11.76 -13.06 13.42
C PRO A 137 -11.25 -11.80 14.14
N THR A 138 -12.16 -10.88 14.47
CA THR A 138 -11.82 -9.58 15.06
C THR A 138 -10.94 -9.70 16.31
N TRP A 139 -11.23 -10.63 17.22
CA TRP A 139 -10.44 -10.84 18.43
C TRP A 139 -8.97 -11.19 18.13
N LEU A 140 -8.71 -11.93 17.06
CA LEU A 140 -7.36 -12.30 16.63
C LEU A 140 -6.67 -11.13 15.94
N GLN A 141 -7.40 -10.33 15.16
CA GLN A 141 -6.86 -9.09 14.60
C GLN A 141 -6.43 -8.14 15.71
N GLU A 142 -7.27 -7.93 16.72
CA GLU A 142 -6.96 -7.08 17.87
C GLU A 142 -5.78 -7.63 18.66
N PHE A 143 -5.73 -8.94 18.93
CA PHE A 143 -4.56 -9.55 19.58
C PHE A 143 -3.25 -9.29 18.82
N LEU A 144 -3.27 -9.44 17.50
CA LEU A 144 -2.08 -9.17 16.68
C LEU A 144 -1.72 -7.68 16.73
N ARG A 145 -2.70 -6.77 16.63
CA ARG A 145 -2.51 -5.30 16.72
C ARG A 145 -1.90 -4.89 18.05
N ASP A 146 -2.47 -5.40 19.13
CA ASP A 146 -1.98 -5.21 20.48
C ASP A 146 -0.55 -5.74 20.65
N SER A 147 -0.26 -6.93 20.13
CA SER A 147 1.09 -7.50 20.23
C SER A 147 2.13 -6.63 19.54
N VAL A 148 1.79 -6.03 18.39
CA VAL A 148 2.69 -5.11 17.68
C VAL A 148 2.81 -3.80 18.46
N ALA A 149 1.70 -3.18 18.88
CA ALA A 149 1.70 -1.93 19.63
C ALA A 149 2.49 -2.03 20.94
N ARG A 150 2.35 -3.14 21.69
CA ARG A 150 3.13 -3.38 22.92
C ARG A 150 4.63 -3.52 22.63
N SER A 151 5.01 -4.10 21.49
CA SER A 151 6.41 -4.18 21.08
C SER A 151 7.00 -2.79 20.76
N GLU A 152 6.17 -1.90 20.22
CA GLU A 152 6.56 -0.51 19.92
C GLU A 152 6.73 0.30 21.22
N MET A 153 5.77 0.22 22.15
CA MET A 153 5.78 0.97 23.41
C MET A 153 6.86 0.50 24.40
N ASN A 154 7.13 -0.80 24.49
CA ASN A 154 8.21 -1.34 25.32
C ASN A 154 9.62 -0.90 24.84
N THR A 155 9.74 -0.37 23.62
CA THR A 155 11.00 0.18 23.10
C THR A 155 11.21 1.64 23.55
N GLU A 156 10.14 2.35 23.92
CA GLU A 156 10.20 3.75 24.40
C GLU A 156 10.43 3.85 25.91
N ILE A 157 9.93 2.88 26.70
CA ILE A 157 10.01 2.86 28.18
C ILE A 157 11.37 2.31 28.69
N GLY A 158 12.22 1.79 27.81
CA GLY A 158 13.58 1.34 28.14
C GLY A 158 14.61 2.47 28.31
N LYS A 159 14.18 3.70 28.63
CA LYS A 159 15.02 4.85 28.96
C LYS A 159 14.94 5.16 30.44
#